data_AF-A0A935ERS4-F1
#
_entry.id   AF-A0A935ERS4-F1
#
_cell.length_a   1.000
_cell.length_b   1.000
_cell.length_c   1.000
_cell.angle_alpha   90.00
_cell.angle_beta   90.00
_cell.angle_gamma   90.00
#
_symmetry.space_group_name_H-M   'P 1'
#
loop_
_entity.id
_entity.type
_entity.pdbx_description
1 polymer ?
#
loop_
_entity_poly.entity_id
_entity_poly.type
_entity_poly.pdbx_seq_one_letter_code
_entity_poly.pdbx_strand_id
1 'polypeptide(L)'
;MTTKAWHSLAAAICTAAITTSTLAADNLISTALTGPAPTINGQKGTGEWTGAPNLSLRTPTYPIDADVYFRHSSTHLYVLVDAIGDITDDNHDECLLVFGLPPSVKIVEMWRDDTFAPSVVRGNGSTAADSYYMGMSGGNRVYEFAIPLSNLNLQPGQSIEFYSPISLKQGYVHYASMPYDAGTTRDNVYPTGLSVSSSGGNITSVTGYSTVQLATTQPDSPTTVPTLNAWGLALLSAIIAGGGAILARRRRNPS
;
A
#
# COMPACT_ATOMS: atom_id res chain seq x y z
N MET A 1 7.65 30.64 -59.90
CA MET A 1 7.67 30.72 -58.42
C MET A 1 7.23 29.36 -57.87
N THR A 2 8.20 28.61 -57.37
CA THR A 2 8.10 27.17 -57.08
C THR A 2 7.97 26.95 -55.58
N THR A 3 6.82 26.42 -55.16
CA THR A 3 6.56 25.90 -53.82
C THR A 3 7.24 24.55 -53.66
N LYS A 4 8.34 24.47 -52.93
CA LYS A 4 8.88 23.21 -52.44
C LYS A 4 9.74 23.44 -51.19
N ALA A 5 9.61 22.48 -50.27
CA ALA A 5 10.49 22.18 -49.15
C ALA A 5 10.33 23.04 -47.88
N TRP A 6 9.39 22.65 -47.01
CA TRP A 6 9.54 22.74 -45.54
C TRP A 6 8.66 21.68 -44.86
N HIS A 7 9.01 20.40 -44.95
CA HIS A 7 8.51 19.37 -44.03
C HIS A 7 9.57 18.28 -43.90
N SER A 8 10.52 18.41 -42.97
CA SER A 8 11.37 17.34 -42.45
C SER A 8 12.16 17.84 -41.24
N LEU A 9 12.35 16.94 -40.26
CA LEU A 9 12.91 17.10 -38.90
C LEU A 9 11.96 17.78 -37.90
N ALA A 10 11.62 17.19 -36.76
CA ALA A 10 12.40 16.27 -35.93
C ALA A 10 11.51 15.23 -35.23
N ALA A 11 11.65 13.97 -35.62
CA ALA A 11 11.35 12.85 -34.73
C ALA A 11 12.66 12.50 -34.02
N ALA A 12 12.93 13.19 -32.90
CA ALA A 12 13.98 12.79 -31.99
C ALA A 12 13.49 11.56 -31.22
N ILE A 13 13.84 10.37 -31.71
CA ILE A 13 13.65 9.13 -30.96
C ILE A 13 14.69 9.15 -29.84
N CYS A 14 14.27 9.56 -28.64
CA CYS A 14 15.04 9.38 -27.43
C CYS A 14 15.17 7.89 -27.14
N THR A 15 16.31 7.32 -27.51
CA THR A 15 16.77 6.05 -26.97
C THR A 15 17.07 6.27 -25.48
N ALA A 16 16.08 6.01 -24.63
CA ALA A 16 16.32 5.91 -23.20
C ALA A 16 17.20 4.69 -22.94
N ALA A 17 18.44 4.93 -22.52
CA ALA A 17 19.27 3.88 -21.97
C ALA A 17 18.58 3.34 -20.71
N ILE A 18 18.13 2.09 -20.77
CA ILE A 18 17.64 1.36 -19.60
C ILE A 18 18.88 1.03 -18.77
N THR A 19 19.23 1.91 -17.83
CA THR A 19 20.15 1.56 -16.75
C THR A 19 19.45 0.53 -15.88
N THR A 20 19.97 -0.70 -15.89
CA THR A 20 19.64 -1.72 -14.90
C THR A 20 20.11 -1.22 -13.53
N SER A 21 19.19 -0.59 -12.78
CA SER A 21 19.41 -0.22 -11.40
C SER A 21 19.65 -1.49 -10.58
N THR A 22 20.67 -1.44 -9.73
CA THR A 22 20.88 -2.36 -8.63
C THR A 22 19.58 -2.49 -7.84
N LEU A 23 19.03 -3.71 -7.76
CA LEU A 23 17.79 -4.14 -7.11
C LEU A 23 17.22 -3.07 -6.17
N ALA A 24 16.34 -2.22 -6.72
CA ALA A 24 15.54 -1.34 -5.90
C ALA A 24 14.69 -2.23 -5.00
N ALA A 25 14.72 -1.97 -3.70
CA ALA A 25 13.76 -2.57 -2.79
C ALA A 25 12.35 -2.43 -3.38
N ASP A 26 11.55 -3.49 -3.30
CA ASP A 26 10.21 -3.51 -3.91
C ASP A 26 9.42 -2.28 -3.48
N ASN A 27 9.09 -1.40 -4.42
CA ASN A 27 8.20 -0.26 -4.15
C ASN A 27 6.78 -0.80 -4.09
N LEU A 28 6.23 -0.87 -2.89
CA LEU A 28 4.84 -1.26 -2.66
C LEU A 28 3.95 -0.04 -2.90
N ILE A 29 3.11 -0.07 -3.92
CA ILE A 29 2.13 0.98 -4.17
C ILE A 29 0.84 0.58 -3.48
N SER A 30 0.37 1.35 -2.52
CA SER A 30 -0.97 1.19 -1.93
C SER A 30 -2.01 1.81 -2.85
N THR A 31 -3.11 1.09 -3.11
CA THR A 31 -4.27 1.65 -3.81
C THR A 31 -5.19 2.39 -2.85
N ALA A 32 -5.72 3.52 -3.30
CA ALA A 32 -6.79 4.18 -2.58
C ALA A 32 -8.05 3.31 -2.55
N LEU A 33 -8.82 3.40 -1.47
CA LEU A 33 -10.11 2.76 -1.36
C LEU A 33 -11.06 3.31 -2.43
N THR A 34 -11.62 2.42 -3.24
CA THR A 34 -12.68 2.72 -4.21
C THR A 34 -14.09 2.47 -3.66
N GLY A 35 -14.19 2.05 -2.39
CA GLY A 35 -15.42 1.68 -1.70
C GLY A 35 -15.34 1.96 -0.18
N PRO A 36 -16.19 1.34 0.66
CA PRO A 36 -16.12 1.52 2.09
C PRO A 36 -14.77 1.05 2.65
N ALA A 37 -14.40 1.60 3.81
CA ALA A 37 -13.26 1.12 4.57
C ALA A 37 -13.45 -0.37 4.95
N PRO A 38 -12.37 -1.16 5.00
CA PRO A 38 -12.42 -2.50 5.54
C PRO A 38 -12.92 -2.52 6.98
N THR A 39 -13.65 -3.56 7.36
CA THR A 39 -14.07 -3.87 8.72
C THR A 39 -12.96 -4.63 9.41
N ILE A 40 -12.33 -4.02 10.42
CA ILE A 40 -11.25 -4.64 11.19
C ILE A 40 -11.82 -5.65 12.18
N ASN A 41 -11.85 -6.93 11.80
CA ASN A 41 -12.49 -8.02 12.55
C ASN A 41 -11.77 -9.38 12.46
N GLY A 42 -10.57 -9.42 11.89
CA GLY A 42 -9.76 -10.62 11.71
C GLY A 42 -10.35 -11.62 10.74
N GLN A 43 -11.21 -11.15 9.83
CA GLN A 43 -11.78 -11.95 8.75
C GLN A 43 -11.44 -11.28 7.42
N LYS A 44 -10.93 -12.06 6.47
CA LYS A 44 -10.75 -11.56 5.11
C LYS A 44 -12.10 -11.57 4.40
N GLY A 45 -12.85 -10.48 4.52
CA GLY A 45 -14.18 -10.36 3.95
C GLY A 45 -14.21 -10.63 2.44
N THR A 46 -15.27 -11.27 1.95
CA THR A 46 -15.46 -11.48 0.51
C THR A 46 -15.60 -10.13 -0.20
N GLY A 47 -14.73 -9.85 -1.17
CA GLY A 47 -14.80 -8.62 -1.97
C GLY A 47 -14.12 -7.40 -1.33
N GLU A 48 -13.91 -7.43 -0.02
CA GLU A 48 -13.38 -6.31 0.76
C GLU A 48 -11.99 -5.87 0.31
N TRP A 49 -11.11 -6.85 0.09
CA TRP A 49 -9.71 -6.63 -0.32
C TRP A 49 -9.49 -6.86 -1.83
N THR A 50 -10.55 -7.08 -2.61
CA THR A 50 -10.43 -7.39 -4.05
C THR A 50 -9.79 -6.25 -4.84
N GLY A 51 -8.71 -6.55 -5.57
CA GLY A 51 -7.95 -5.55 -6.33
C GLY A 51 -7.01 -4.69 -5.48
N ALA A 52 -6.89 -4.96 -4.18
CA ALA A 52 -5.79 -4.42 -3.39
C ALA A 52 -4.47 -4.99 -3.93
N PRO A 53 -3.44 -4.17 -4.13
CA PRO A 53 -2.09 -4.66 -4.36
C PRO A 53 -1.64 -5.41 -3.12
N ASN A 54 -0.93 -6.51 -3.34
CA ASN A 54 -0.41 -7.33 -2.27
C ASN A 54 1.09 -7.59 -2.45
N LEU A 55 1.77 -7.67 -1.31
CA LEU A 55 3.08 -8.26 -1.17
C LEU A 55 2.88 -9.77 -0.93
N SER A 56 3.43 -10.58 -1.83
CA SER A 56 3.38 -12.05 -1.72
C SER A 56 4.68 -12.58 -1.13
N LEU A 57 4.63 -13.01 0.13
CA LEU A 57 5.74 -13.70 0.81
C LEU A 57 5.57 -15.19 0.57
N ARG A 58 6.56 -15.85 -0.02
CA ARG A 58 6.50 -17.27 -0.40
C ARG A 58 7.77 -18.04 -0.05
N THR A 59 7.59 -19.31 0.23
CA THR A 59 8.66 -20.31 0.35
C THR A 59 9.41 -20.50 -0.98
N PRO A 60 10.73 -20.80 -0.94
CA PRO A 60 11.56 -20.99 0.24
C PRO A 60 12.15 -19.70 0.81
N THR A 61 11.91 -18.53 0.20
CA THR A 61 12.49 -17.26 0.64
C THR A 61 11.97 -16.83 1.99
N TYR A 62 10.68 -17.02 2.23
CA TYR A 62 10.00 -16.76 3.49
C TYR A 62 9.53 -18.08 4.10
N PRO A 63 9.74 -18.34 5.40
CA PRO A 63 9.34 -19.59 6.03
C PRO A 63 7.82 -19.77 6.18
N ILE A 64 7.05 -18.68 6.10
CA ILE A 64 5.59 -18.68 6.11
C ILE A 64 5.11 -18.08 4.78
N ASP A 65 4.26 -18.79 4.05
CA ASP A 65 3.57 -18.20 2.91
C ASP A 65 2.57 -17.16 3.45
N ALA A 66 2.62 -15.93 2.98
CA ALA A 66 1.70 -14.89 3.43
C ALA A 66 1.38 -13.86 2.34
N ASP A 67 0.16 -13.33 2.35
CA ASP A 67 -0.23 -12.18 1.53
C ASP A 67 -0.47 -10.96 2.39
N VAL A 68 0.19 -9.84 2.04
CA VAL A 68 0.06 -8.58 2.77
C VAL A 68 -0.56 -7.53 1.85
N TYR A 69 -1.76 -7.10 2.18
CA TYR A 69 -2.55 -6.16 1.39
C TYR A 69 -2.46 -4.76 1.97
N PHE A 70 -2.32 -3.76 1.09
CA PHE A 70 -2.29 -2.36 1.49
C PHE A 70 -3.42 -1.59 0.81
N ARG A 71 -4.24 -0.90 1.60
CA ARG A 71 -5.25 0.04 1.12
C ARG A 71 -5.20 1.31 1.93
N HIS A 72 -5.66 2.43 1.39
CA HIS A 72 -5.73 3.66 2.19
C HIS A 72 -6.97 4.50 1.87
N SER A 73 -7.35 5.31 2.86
CA SER A 73 -8.25 6.47 2.74
C SER A 73 -7.42 7.75 2.94
N SER A 74 -8.07 8.91 3.07
CA SER A 74 -7.43 10.19 3.42
C SER A 74 -6.91 10.21 4.84
N THR A 75 -7.45 9.35 5.70
CA THR A 75 -7.18 9.39 7.14
C THR A 75 -6.47 8.15 7.64
N HIS A 76 -6.54 7.02 6.93
CA HIS A 76 -5.97 5.75 7.39
C HIS A 76 -5.26 4.96 6.28
N LEU A 77 -4.19 4.26 6.68
CA LEU A 77 -3.62 3.10 5.99
C LEU A 77 -4.21 1.83 6.61
N TYR A 78 -4.80 0.98 5.78
CA TYR A 78 -5.32 -0.33 6.15
C TYR A 78 -4.36 -1.41 5.67
N VAL A 79 -4.00 -2.30 6.58
CA VAL A 79 -3.10 -3.43 6.28
C VAL A 79 -3.78 -4.72 6.70
N LEU A 80 -3.79 -5.71 5.81
CA LEU A 80 -4.19 -7.08 6.13
C LEU A 80 -3.03 -8.01 5.86
N VAL A 81 -2.68 -8.85 6.83
CA VAL A 81 -1.70 -9.94 6.69
C VAL A 81 -2.44 -11.26 6.78
N ASP A 82 -2.43 -12.03 5.69
CA ASP A 82 -3.05 -13.35 5.55
C ASP A 82 -1.95 -14.41 5.58
N ALA A 83 -1.73 -15.04 6.75
CA ALA A 83 -0.71 -16.06 6.96
C ALA A 83 -1.23 -17.43 6.48
N ILE A 84 -0.83 -17.82 5.27
CA ILE A 84 -1.40 -18.94 4.53
C ILE A 84 -1.01 -20.26 5.19
N GLY A 85 -2.03 -21.04 5.57
CA GLY A 85 -1.86 -22.35 6.21
C GLY A 85 -1.36 -22.28 7.65
N ASP A 86 -1.21 -21.08 8.21
CA ASP A 86 -1.01 -20.88 9.63
C ASP A 86 -2.35 -21.12 10.34
N ILE A 87 -2.46 -22.30 10.95
CA ILE A 87 -3.64 -22.78 11.68
C ILE A 87 -3.37 -22.92 13.18
N THR A 88 -2.17 -22.55 13.64
CA THR A 88 -1.83 -22.67 15.04
C THR A 88 -2.57 -21.59 15.81
N ASP A 89 -3.31 -21.98 16.85
CA ASP A 89 -3.88 -21.05 17.82
C ASP A 89 -2.99 -20.99 19.05
N ASP A 90 -1.76 -20.56 18.83
CA ASP A 90 -0.86 -20.29 19.94
C ASP A 90 -1.01 -18.84 20.41
N ASN A 91 -0.74 -18.64 21.70
CA ASN A 91 -0.91 -17.35 22.36
C ASN A 91 0.35 -16.49 22.21
N HIS A 92 1.12 -16.66 21.13
CA HIS A 92 2.34 -15.89 20.88
C HIS A 92 2.56 -15.63 19.37
N ASP A 93 1.57 -15.96 18.54
CA ASP A 93 1.42 -15.46 17.18
C ASP A 93 1.51 -13.92 17.18
N GLU A 94 2.41 -13.41 16.34
CA GLU A 94 2.77 -11.99 16.31
C GLU A 94 2.82 -11.48 14.87
N CYS A 95 2.50 -10.19 14.72
CA CYS A 95 2.66 -9.47 13.46
C CYS A 95 3.17 -8.06 13.71
N LEU A 96 4.35 -7.77 13.16
CA LEU A 96 5.03 -6.48 13.31
C LEU A 96 5.12 -5.74 11.97
N LEU A 97 4.70 -4.48 11.98
CA LEU A 97 4.83 -3.55 10.87
C LEU A 97 5.65 -2.35 11.34
N VAL A 98 6.77 -2.07 10.67
CA VAL A 98 7.62 -0.93 11.00
C VAL A 98 7.65 0.05 9.85
N PHE A 99 7.39 1.32 10.17
CA PHE A 99 7.37 2.42 9.21
C PHE A 99 8.37 3.51 9.58
N GLY A 100 8.99 4.09 8.55
CA GLY A 100 9.97 5.17 8.69
C GLY A 100 11.32 4.71 9.25
N LEU A 101 12.28 5.63 9.22
CA LEU A 101 13.65 5.40 9.67
C LEU A 101 13.94 6.10 11.00
N PRO A 102 14.96 5.64 11.75
CA PRO A 102 15.47 6.36 12.92
C PRO A 102 15.80 7.82 12.61
N PRO A 103 15.52 8.75 13.54
CA PRO A 103 15.00 8.53 14.89
C PRO A 103 13.45 8.46 14.96
N SER A 104 12.75 8.51 13.84
CA SER A 104 11.30 8.72 13.77
C SER A 104 10.51 7.46 13.39
N VAL A 105 10.97 6.29 13.86
CA VAL A 105 10.34 5.00 13.58
C VAL A 105 8.93 4.92 14.20
N LYS A 106 8.00 4.35 13.45
CA LYS A 106 6.64 4.00 13.88
C LYS A 106 6.51 2.48 13.87
N ILE A 107 6.15 1.92 15.01
CA ILE A 107 6.02 0.47 15.18
C ILE A 107 4.55 0.17 15.45
N VAL A 108 3.99 -0.72 14.65
CA VAL A 108 2.64 -1.26 14.82
C VAL A 108 2.81 -2.76 15.01
N GLU A 109 2.63 -3.23 16.22
CA GLU A 109 2.74 -4.64 16.57
C GLU A 109 1.38 -5.16 17.01
N MET A 110 1.04 -6.38 16.62
CA MET A 110 -0.07 -7.11 17.20
C MET A 110 0.45 -8.43 17.74
N TRP A 111 0.08 -8.73 18.98
CA TRP A 111 0.25 -10.06 19.56
C TRP A 111 -1.04 -10.48 20.26
N ARG A 112 -1.18 -11.78 20.49
CA ARG A 112 -2.15 -12.32 21.45
C ARG A 112 -1.40 -12.78 22.68
N ASP A 113 -1.95 -12.49 23.86
CA ASP A 113 -1.54 -13.12 25.12
C ASP A 113 -2.77 -13.90 25.65
N ASP A 114 -2.56 -14.99 26.35
CA ASP A 114 -3.62 -15.89 26.84
C ASP A 114 -4.55 -15.23 27.88
N THR A 115 -4.08 -14.13 28.46
CA THR A 115 -4.72 -13.43 29.57
C THR A 115 -5.37 -12.11 29.14
N PHE A 116 -5.13 -11.64 27.92
CA PHE A 116 -5.64 -10.36 27.43
C PHE A 116 -6.23 -10.46 26.02
N ALA A 117 -7.21 -9.59 25.73
CA ALA A 117 -7.59 -9.30 24.34
C ALA A 117 -6.32 -8.95 23.53
N PRO A 118 -6.31 -9.15 22.19
CA PRO A 118 -5.16 -8.77 21.38
C PRO A 118 -4.65 -7.39 21.80
N SER A 119 -3.34 -7.30 22.01
CA SER A 119 -2.71 -6.10 22.53
C SER A 119 -1.81 -5.54 21.43
N VAL A 120 -1.94 -4.24 21.17
CA VAL A 120 -0.99 -3.52 20.32
C VAL A 120 0.07 -2.90 21.23
N VAL A 121 1.27 -3.47 21.20
CA VAL A 121 2.42 -2.94 21.93
C VAL A 121 3.19 -1.92 21.09
N ARG A 122 3.74 -0.94 21.82
CA ARG A 122 3.98 0.42 21.36
C ARG A 122 5.48 0.65 21.16
N GLY A 123 5.89 1.02 19.96
CA GLY A 123 7.14 1.76 19.78
C GLY A 123 6.90 3.27 19.97
N ASN A 124 7.54 3.87 20.97
CA ASN A 124 7.78 5.32 21.04
C ASN A 124 6.57 6.26 21.34
N GLY A 125 5.62 5.83 22.17
CA GLY A 125 4.73 6.75 22.91
C GLY A 125 3.48 7.31 22.20
N SER A 126 3.13 6.84 21.00
CA SER A 126 1.90 7.22 20.26
C SER A 126 1.01 5.99 20.02
N THR A 127 -0.31 6.15 20.03
CA THR A 127 -1.24 5.16 19.46
C THR A 127 -0.89 5.02 17.97
N ALA A 128 -0.46 3.85 17.52
CA ALA A 128 -0.04 3.68 16.14
C ALA A 128 -1.22 3.27 15.24
N ALA A 129 -2.08 2.37 15.70
CA ALA A 129 -3.34 1.99 15.07
C ALA A 129 -4.56 2.36 15.92
N ASP A 130 -5.65 2.76 15.28
CA ASP A 130 -6.93 3.11 15.93
C ASP A 130 -7.83 1.89 16.11
N SER A 131 -7.71 0.91 15.22
CA SER A 131 -8.36 -0.40 15.35
C SER A 131 -7.46 -1.48 14.78
N TYR A 132 -7.55 -2.64 15.41
CA TYR A 132 -6.74 -3.79 15.08
C TYR A 132 -7.47 -5.06 15.50
N TYR A 133 -7.26 -6.16 14.78
CA TYR A 133 -7.86 -7.44 15.13
C TYR A 133 -7.04 -8.61 14.60
N MET A 134 -7.00 -9.69 15.39
CA MET A 134 -6.42 -10.97 15.01
C MET A 134 -7.50 -12.05 14.98
N GLY A 135 -7.59 -12.81 13.89
CA GLY A 135 -8.61 -13.83 13.73
C GLY A 135 -8.20 -14.98 12.82
N MET A 136 -9.18 -15.82 12.48
CA MET A 136 -9.00 -16.95 11.57
C MET A 136 -9.96 -16.80 10.39
N SER A 137 -9.45 -16.84 9.16
CA SER A 137 -10.26 -16.72 7.94
C SER A 137 -9.87 -17.80 6.95
N GLY A 138 -10.81 -18.67 6.57
CA GLY A 138 -10.56 -19.69 5.55
C GLY A 138 -9.44 -20.69 5.88
N GLY A 139 -9.12 -20.88 7.17
CA GLY A 139 -8.00 -21.72 7.61
C GLY A 139 -6.64 -21.02 7.66
N ASN A 140 -6.61 -19.69 7.56
CA ASN A 140 -5.42 -18.88 7.73
C ASN A 140 -5.56 -17.97 8.94
N ARG A 141 -4.45 -17.70 9.63
CA ARG A 141 -4.35 -16.62 10.59
C ARG A 141 -4.36 -15.27 9.86
N VAL A 142 -5.20 -14.35 10.33
CA VAL A 142 -5.35 -13.01 9.73
C VAL A 142 -5.10 -11.93 10.77
N TYR A 143 -4.28 -10.95 10.40
CA TYR A 143 -4.02 -9.74 11.16
C TYR A 143 -4.52 -8.54 10.37
N GLU A 144 -5.33 -7.68 10.99
CA GLU A 144 -5.85 -6.47 10.35
C GLU A 144 -5.53 -5.23 11.17
N PHE A 145 -5.11 -4.17 10.49
CA PHE A 145 -4.73 -2.90 11.09
C PHE A 145 -5.42 -1.75 10.36
N ALA A 146 -5.96 -0.78 11.11
CA ALA A 146 -6.28 0.55 10.62
C ALA A 146 -5.39 1.57 11.33
N ILE A 147 -4.45 2.14 10.58
CA ILE A 147 -3.37 3.00 11.06
C ILE A 147 -3.65 4.42 10.58
N PRO A 148 -3.96 5.39 11.47
CA PRO A 148 -4.13 6.77 11.06
C PRO A 148 -2.89 7.30 10.36
N LEU A 149 -3.10 7.94 9.21
CA LEU A 149 -2.00 8.54 8.44
C LEU A 149 -1.27 9.63 9.23
N SER A 150 -1.98 10.34 10.12
CA SER A 150 -1.37 11.30 11.05
C SER A 150 -0.34 10.65 11.97
N ASN A 151 -0.51 9.39 12.36
CA ASN A 151 0.42 8.68 13.23
C ASN A 151 1.70 8.29 12.48
N LEU A 152 1.58 8.11 11.16
CA LEU A 152 2.69 7.84 10.25
C LEU A 152 3.35 9.11 9.70
N ASN A 153 2.83 10.31 10.03
CA ASN A 153 3.20 11.57 9.37
C ASN A 153 3.07 11.49 7.84
N LEU A 154 2.02 10.83 7.36
CA LEU A 154 1.81 10.51 5.96
C LEU A 154 0.53 11.18 5.44
N GLN A 155 0.46 11.38 4.12
CA GLN A 155 -0.71 11.86 3.39
C GLN A 155 -0.83 11.09 2.07
N PRO A 156 -2.04 10.99 1.46
CA PRO A 156 -2.19 10.44 0.12
C PRO A 156 -1.20 11.08 -0.87
N GLY A 157 -0.56 10.25 -1.70
CA GLY A 157 0.49 10.69 -2.63
C GLY A 157 1.91 10.69 -2.05
N GLN A 158 2.11 10.43 -0.76
CA GLN A 158 3.43 10.33 -0.14
C GLN A 158 3.88 8.87 0.03
N SER A 159 5.18 8.68 0.27
CA SER A 159 5.79 7.40 0.62
C SER A 159 6.34 7.39 2.04
N ILE A 160 6.47 6.20 2.60
CA ILE A 160 7.18 5.93 3.85
C ILE A 160 7.96 4.63 3.74
N GLU A 161 9.12 4.56 4.39
CA GLU A 161 9.87 3.31 4.50
C GLU A 161 9.04 2.27 5.24
N PHE A 162 9.17 1.00 4.84
CA PHE A 162 8.43 -0.12 5.39
C PHE A 162 9.33 -1.36 5.48
N TYR A 163 9.30 -2.01 6.64
CA TYR A 163 10.04 -3.23 6.92
C TYR A 163 9.42 -3.96 8.12
N SER A 164 9.81 -5.21 8.29
CA SER A 164 9.45 -6.07 9.41
C SER A 164 10.69 -6.86 9.84
N PRO A 165 11.38 -6.42 10.91
CA PRO A 165 12.57 -7.09 11.42
C PRO A 165 12.23 -8.22 12.41
N ILE A 166 13.18 -9.15 12.57
CA ILE A 166 13.20 -10.14 13.69
C ILE A 166 13.85 -9.57 14.96
N SER A 167 14.60 -8.50 14.82
CA SER A 167 15.51 -8.01 15.85
C SER A 167 14.75 -7.22 16.90
N LEU A 168 14.28 -7.94 17.92
CA LEU A 168 14.35 -7.61 19.36
C LEU A 168 13.49 -8.54 20.26
N LYS A 169 13.27 -9.82 19.92
CA LYS A 169 12.52 -10.82 20.75
C LYS A 169 12.98 -11.04 22.21
N GLN A 170 13.89 -10.22 22.73
CA GLN A 170 14.41 -10.28 24.09
C GLN A 170 14.06 -8.98 24.84
N GLY A 171 13.08 -9.02 25.74
CA GLY A 171 12.71 -7.91 26.62
C GLY A 171 11.23 -7.86 26.97
N TYR A 172 10.76 -6.70 27.46
CA TYR A 172 9.34 -6.38 27.68
C TYR A 172 8.56 -6.09 26.39
N VAL A 173 9.28 -6.01 25.28
CA VAL A 173 8.72 -5.72 23.97
C VAL A 173 9.07 -6.91 23.11
N HIS A 174 8.04 -7.51 22.55
CA HIS A 174 8.15 -8.62 21.63
C HIS A 174 8.40 -7.97 20.26
N TYR A 175 9.22 -8.59 19.43
CA TYR A 175 9.53 -8.01 18.12
C TYR A 175 9.73 -9.17 17.17
N ALA A 176 8.66 -9.91 16.95
CA ALA A 176 8.63 -10.82 15.82
C ALA A 176 8.29 -10.09 14.52
N SER A 177 8.15 -10.83 13.42
CA SER A 177 8.07 -10.28 12.09
C SER A 177 6.68 -10.44 11.47
N MET A 178 6.54 -10.33 10.14
CA MET A 178 5.25 -10.29 9.44
C MET A 178 5.07 -11.51 8.53
N PRO A 179 4.36 -12.56 8.98
CA PRO A 179 3.98 -12.89 10.35
C PRO A 179 5.06 -13.71 11.10
N TYR A 180 4.82 -13.94 12.39
CA TYR A 180 5.50 -14.92 13.22
C TYR A 180 4.51 -15.93 13.78
N ASP A 181 4.86 -17.21 13.64
CA ASP A 181 4.12 -18.37 14.15
C ASP A 181 4.95 -18.95 15.30
N ALA A 182 4.43 -18.85 16.53
CA ALA A 182 5.21 -19.24 17.70
C ALA A 182 5.28 -20.75 17.89
N GLY A 183 4.25 -21.48 17.49
CA GLY A 183 4.14 -22.93 17.57
C GLY A 183 5.17 -23.63 16.70
N THR A 184 5.53 -23.04 15.56
CA THR A 184 6.57 -23.56 14.66
C THR A 184 7.87 -22.76 14.72
N THR A 185 7.89 -21.62 15.41
CA THR A 185 9.01 -20.66 15.50
C THR A 185 9.41 -20.03 14.17
N ARG A 186 8.57 -20.14 13.13
CA ARG A 186 8.84 -19.59 11.80
C ARG A 186 8.58 -18.09 11.80
N ASP A 187 9.41 -17.34 11.09
CA ASP A 187 9.43 -15.88 11.18
C ASP A 187 9.81 -15.20 9.86
N ASN A 188 8.92 -14.36 9.32
CA ASN A 188 9.09 -13.73 8.02
C ASN A 188 9.77 -12.35 8.11
N VAL A 189 11.10 -12.28 8.03
CA VAL A 189 11.82 -10.99 7.95
C VAL A 189 11.65 -10.36 6.58
N TYR A 190 11.13 -9.12 6.54
CA TYR A 190 10.84 -8.41 5.29
C TYR A 190 11.49 -7.01 5.25
N PRO A 191 12.10 -6.59 4.14
CA PRO A 191 12.42 -7.39 2.94
C PRO A 191 13.60 -8.36 3.13
N THR A 192 13.81 -9.24 2.16
CA THR A 192 15.06 -10.01 2.05
C THR A 192 16.27 -9.06 2.03
N GLY A 193 17.26 -9.32 2.88
CA GLY A 193 18.45 -8.47 3.01
C GLY A 193 18.29 -7.29 3.97
N LEU A 194 17.14 -7.17 4.66
CA LEU A 194 16.97 -6.22 5.74
C LEU A 194 18.06 -6.40 6.81
N SER A 195 18.67 -5.29 7.22
CA SER A 195 19.57 -5.22 8.36
C SER A 195 19.16 -4.08 9.26
N VAL A 196 18.99 -4.37 10.55
CA VAL A 196 18.53 -3.44 11.58
C VAL A 196 19.48 -3.52 12.77
N SER A 197 19.99 -2.38 13.21
CA SER A 197 20.70 -2.27 14.50
C SER A 197 19.79 -1.62 15.53
N SER A 198 19.89 -2.07 16.78
CA SER A 198 19.16 -1.50 17.90
C SER A 198 20.05 -1.30 19.13
N SER A 199 19.66 -0.35 19.98
CA SER A 199 20.30 -0.07 21.26
C SER A 199 19.23 0.25 22.29
N GLY A 200 19.23 -0.48 23.41
CA GLY A 200 18.24 -0.30 24.47
C GLY A 200 16.79 -0.44 23.99
N GLY A 201 16.51 -1.38 23.08
CA GLY A 201 15.17 -1.57 22.49
C GLY A 201 14.78 -0.57 21.40
N ASN A 202 15.64 0.41 21.10
CA ASN A 202 15.36 1.40 20.05
C ASN A 202 16.11 1.05 18.77
N ILE A 203 15.45 1.14 17.63
CA ILE A 203 16.10 0.98 16.32
C ILE A 203 16.99 2.19 16.06
N THR A 204 18.28 1.95 15.79
CA THR A 204 19.30 2.99 15.58
C THR A 204 19.74 3.12 14.12
N SER A 205 19.63 2.04 13.34
CA SER A 205 19.90 2.08 11.90
C SER A 205 19.14 0.97 11.16
N VAL A 206 18.81 1.22 9.90
CA VAL A 206 18.10 0.30 9.03
C VAL A 206 18.66 0.41 7.61
N THR A 207 18.90 -0.72 6.97
CA THR A 207 19.26 -0.81 5.55
C THR A 207 18.51 -1.97 4.89
N GLY A 208 18.23 -1.88 3.59
CA GLY A 208 17.50 -2.94 2.87
C GLY A 208 15.99 -2.93 3.12
N TYR A 209 15.42 -1.78 3.51
CA TYR A 209 13.98 -1.59 3.69
C TYR A 209 13.25 -1.40 2.34
N SER A 210 11.94 -1.63 2.32
CA SER A 210 11.03 -1.33 1.22
C SER A 210 10.35 0.03 1.44
N THR A 211 9.60 0.51 0.46
CA THR A 211 8.80 1.74 0.58
C THR A 211 7.34 1.44 0.29
N VAL A 212 6.42 1.93 1.12
CA VAL A 212 4.99 1.98 0.85
C VAL A 212 4.65 3.37 0.33
N GLN A 213 4.19 3.45 -0.92
CA GLN A 213 3.74 4.68 -1.57
C GLN A 213 2.21 4.72 -1.59
N LEU A 214 1.60 5.74 -1.00
CA LEU A 214 0.16 5.98 -1.12
C LEU A 214 -0.14 6.61 -2.48
N ALA A 215 -1.15 6.11 -3.18
CA ALA A 215 -1.68 6.76 -4.37
C ALA A 215 -2.13 8.20 -4.06
N THR A 216 -1.94 9.12 -5.02
CA THR A 216 -2.27 10.56 -4.87
C THR A 216 -3.76 10.83 -4.80
N THR A 217 -4.55 10.00 -5.46
CA THR A 217 -6.00 10.14 -5.54
C THR A 217 -6.63 9.18 -4.56
N GLN A 218 -7.07 9.69 -3.41
CA GLN A 218 -8.31 9.15 -2.88
C GLN A 218 -9.41 9.55 -3.87
N PRO A 219 -10.24 8.64 -4.39
CA PRO A 219 -11.53 9.04 -4.92
C PRO A 219 -12.34 9.54 -3.72
N ASP A 220 -12.10 10.80 -3.32
CA ASP A 220 -12.92 11.51 -2.35
C ASP A 220 -14.30 11.66 -2.97
N SER A 221 -15.10 10.63 -2.79
CA SER A 221 -16.18 10.23 -3.69
C SER A 221 -15.64 9.78 -5.05
N PRO A 222 -16.26 8.79 -5.72
CA PRO A 222 -16.20 8.80 -7.16
C PRO A 222 -16.72 10.19 -7.56
N THR A 223 -15.82 11.09 -7.96
CA THR A 223 -16.22 12.07 -8.97
C THR A 223 -16.60 11.19 -10.12
N THR A 224 -17.87 10.78 -10.18
CA THR A 224 -18.53 10.41 -11.41
C THR A 224 -18.23 11.60 -12.29
N VAL A 225 -17.16 11.51 -13.08
CA VAL A 225 -16.99 12.36 -14.25
C VAL A 225 -18.34 12.21 -14.92
N PRO A 226 -19.17 13.28 -14.98
CA PRO A 226 -20.53 13.12 -15.44
C PRO A 226 -20.42 12.59 -16.86
N THR A 227 -20.66 11.30 -17.02
CA THR A 227 -20.67 10.67 -18.32
C THR A 227 -21.97 11.13 -18.94
N LEU A 228 -21.87 11.75 -20.11
CA LEU A 228 -23.05 12.07 -20.86
C LEU A 228 -23.76 10.75 -21.15
N ASN A 229 -25.01 10.63 -20.72
CA ASN A 229 -25.87 9.56 -21.20
C ASN A 229 -26.02 9.66 -22.73
N ALA A 230 -26.63 8.67 -23.36
CA ALA A 230 -26.79 8.64 -24.82
C ALA A 230 -27.35 9.96 -25.39
N TRP A 231 -28.28 10.61 -24.67
CA TRP A 231 -28.86 11.90 -25.05
C TRP A 231 -27.89 13.07 -24.89
N GLY A 232 -27.15 13.13 -23.78
CA GLY A 232 -26.12 14.14 -23.58
C GLY A 232 -25.03 14.08 -24.66
N LEU A 233 -24.66 12.86 -25.07
CA LEU A 233 -23.65 12.62 -26.09
C LEU A 233 -24.16 13.01 -27.49
N ALA A 234 -25.43 12.74 -27.78
CA ALA A 234 -26.10 13.19 -28.99
C ALA A 234 -26.20 14.73 -29.06
N LEU A 235 -26.55 15.38 -27.94
CA LEU A 235 -26.64 16.84 -27.86
C LEU A 235 -25.27 17.50 -28.07
N LEU A 236 -24.23 17.00 -27.40
CA LEU A 236 -22.85 17.47 -27.58
C LEU A 236 -22.42 17.34 -29.05
N SER A 237 -22.73 16.19 -29.68
CA SER A 237 -22.42 15.94 -31.09
C SER A 237 -23.12 16.93 -32.02
N ALA A 238 -24.39 17.25 -31.75
CA ALA A 238 -25.16 18.23 -32.52
C ALA A 238 -24.58 19.65 -32.39
N ILE A 239 -24.16 20.05 -31.19
CA ILE A 239 -23.52 21.36 -30.95
C ILE A 239 -22.20 21.46 -31.71
N ILE A 240 -21.36 20.42 -31.66
CA ILE A 240 -20.08 20.39 -32.38
C ILE A 240 -20.32 20.47 -33.89
N ALA A 241 -21.26 19.69 -34.42
CA ALA A 241 -21.60 19.70 -35.84
C ALA A 241 -22.15 21.08 -36.29
N GLY A 242 -23.07 21.66 -35.51
CA GLY A 242 -23.63 22.98 -35.78
C GLY A 242 -22.59 24.10 -35.73
N GLY A 243 -21.72 24.10 -34.71
CA GLY A 243 -20.60 25.03 -34.60
C GLY A 243 -19.63 24.93 -35.77
N GLY A 244 -19.31 23.70 -36.20
CA GLY A 244 -18.49 23.44 -37.38
C GLY A 244 -19.12 23.99 -38.66
N ALA A 245 -20.42 23.81 -38.86
CA ALA A 245 -21.14 24.35 -40.02
C ALA A 245 -21.14 25.88 -40.06
N ILE A 246 -21.33 26.55 -38.92
CA ILE A 246 -21.28 28.01 -38.81
C ILE A 246 -19.86 28.53 -39.14
N LEU A 247 -18.83 27.91 -38.57
CA LEU A 247 -17.42 28.23 -38.85
C LEU A 247 -17.08 28.05 -40.34
N ALA A 248 -17.50 26.95 -40.94
CA ALA A 248 -17.30 26.69 -42.36
C ALA A 248 -17.99 27.75 -43.25
N ARG A 249 -19.21 28.18 -42.89
CA ARG A 249 -19.93 29.24 -43.60
C ARG A 249 -19.22 30.59 -43.51
N ARG A 250 -18.71 30.96 -42.33
CA ARG A 250 -17.96 32.21 -42.13
C ARG A 250 -16.68 32.26 -42.96
N ARG A 251 -15.96 31.13 -43.08
CA ARG A 251 -14.75 31.06 -43.91
C ARG A 251 -15.01 31.20 -45.41
N ARG A 252 -16.21 30.86 -45.89
CA ARG A 252 -16.59 31.01 -47.30
C ARG A 252 -16.96 32.43 -47.68
N ASN A 253 -17.34 33.26 -46.70
CA ASN A 253 -17.72 34.65 -46.90
C ASN A 253 -16.79 35.57 -46.07
N PRO A 254 -15.49 35.68 -46.41
CA PRO A 254 -14.64 36.70 -45.84
C PRO A 254 -15.15 38.06 -46.33
N SER A 255 -15.76 38.84 -45.44
CA SER A 255 -16.00 40.27 -45.62
C SER A 255 -14.69 41.03 -45.62
#